data_AF-A0A484DJC9-F1
#
_entry.id   AF-A0A484DJC9-F1
#
_cell.length_a   1.000
_cell.length_b   1.000
_cell.length_c   1.000
_cell.angle_alpha   90.00
_cell.angle_beta   90.00
_cell.angle_gamma   90.00
#
_symmetry.space_group_name_H-M   'P 1'
#
loop_
_entity.id
_entity.type
_entity.pdbx_description
1 polymer ?
#
loop_
_entity_poly.entity_id
_entity_poly.type
_entity_poly.pdbx_seq_one_letter_code
_entity_poly.pdbx_strand_id
1 'polypeptide(L)'
;MADDHTDADHSMEGHTPVSENPHAEYLTENIQRTLENEKPSADKMSKQKVDLQALPTRAYLDQTVVPILLQGLSLLAKDRPPNPIEYLAAFLLKNKAQFEERS
;
A
#
# COMPACT_ATOMS: atom_id res chain seq x y z
N MET A 1 -9.26 38.17 57.85
CA MET A 1 -7.94 38.63 57.37
C MET A 1 -7.37 37.48 56.55
N ALA A 2 -7.18 37.55 55.24
CA ALA A 2 -7.46 38.58 54.25
C ALA A 2 -7.61 37.83 52.91
N ASP A 3 -8.54 38.29 52.09
CA ASP A 3 -8.58 38.03 50.64
C ASP A 3 -7.35 38.69 49.99
N ASP A 4 -6.70 38.03 49.02
CA ASP A 4 -6.04 38.72 47.90
C ASP A 4 -5.76 37.76 46.71
N HIS A 5 -6.50 38.02 45.63
CA HIS A 5 -6.19 37.97 44.20
C HIS A 5 -5.19 36.95 43.61
N THR A 6 -5.63 36.25 42.55
CA THR A 6 -4.95 36.32 41.24
C THR A 6 -5.97 36.15 40.11
N ASP A 7 -5.96 37.15 39.24
CA ASP A 7 -6.62 37.33 37.95
C ASP A 7 -5.96 36.43 36.88
N ALA A 8 -6.72 35.86 35.95
CA ALA A 8 -6.32 35.68 34.53
C ALA A 8 -7.36 34.86 33.74
N ASP A 9 -8.16 35.60 32.98
CA ASP A 9 -8.42 35.42 31.54
C ASP A 9 -9.12 34.15 30.99
N HIS A 10 -10.26 34.44 30.35
CA HIS A 10 -10.85 33.69 29.25
C HIS A 10 -9.83 33.31 28.17
N SER A 11 -9.92 32.11 27.60
CA SER A 11 -10.28 31.93 26.18
C SER A 11 -9.89 30.55 25.67
N MET A 12 -10.78 30.00 24.85
CA MET A 12 -10.49 28.92 23.92
C MET A 12 -9.29 29.28 23.02
N GLU A 13 -8.81 28.25 22.32
CA GLU A 13 -8.00 28.31 21.10
C GLU A 13 -6.48 28.17 21.28
N GLY A 14 -6.02 26.96 20.93
CA GLY A 14 -5.01 26.88 19.89
C GLY A 14 -3.63 26.37 20.31
N HIS A 15 -3.11 25.49 19.43
CA HIS A 15 -1.70 25.26 19.19
C HIS A 15 -1.01 24.30 20.16
N THR A 16 -1.20 23.01 19.91
CA THR A 16 -0.15 22.02 20.11
C THR A 16 1.12 22.48 19.36
N PRO A 17 2.31 22.43 19.97
CA PRO A 17 3.54 22.84 19.32
C PRO A 17 3.83 21.88 18.16
N VAL A 18 3.77 22.41 16.94
CA VAL A 18 4.10 21.69 15.71
C VAL A 18 5.61 21.43 15.74
N SER A 19 5.98 20.21 16.13
CA SER A 19 7.32 19.70 15.89
C SER A 19 7.55 19.73 14.38
N GLU A 20 8.53 20.53 13.98
CA GLU A 20 9.09 20.65 12.64
C GLU A 20 9.48 19.25 12.13
N ASN A 21 8.54 18.55 11.51
CA ASN A 21 8.79 17.29 10.83
C ASN A 21 8.48 17.53 9.34
N PRO A 22 9.49 17.61 8.46
CA PRO A 22 9.34 17.93 7.03
C PRO A 22 8.54 16.88 6.22
N HIS A 23 7.85 15.96 6.89
CA HIS A 23 7.03 14.90 6.31
C HIS A 23 5.53 15.15 6.46
N ALA A 24 5.09 16.13 7.25
CA ALA A 24 3.66 16.40 7.47
C ALA A 24 2.95 16.89 6.19
N GLU A 25 3.63 17.69 5.36
CA GLU A 25 3.08 18.11 4.06
C GLU A 25 2.92 16.92 3.08
N TYR A 26 3.80 15.93 3.17
CA TYR A 26 3.75 14.73 2.33
C TYR A 26 2.55 13.84 2.66
N LEU A 27 2.12 13.82 3.92
CA LEU A 27 0.93 13.08 4.33
C LEU A 27 -0.34 13.75 3.78
N THR A 28 -0.42 15.07 3.82
CA THR A 28 -1.56 15.82 3.28
C THR A 28 -1.70 15.64 1.77
N GLU A 29 -0.59 15.69 1.02
CA GLU A 29 -0.59 15.49 -0.44
C GLU A 29 -1.01 14.06 -0.83
N ASN A 30 -0.59 13.07 -0.03
CA ASN A 30 -0.95 11.67 -0.25
C ASN A 30 -2.42 11.38 0.11
N ILE A 31 -2.93 12.01 1.18
CA ILE A 31 -4.34 11.93 1.58
C ILE A 31 -5.24 12.56 0.51
N GLN A 32 -4.86 13.72 -0.03
CA GLN A 32 -5.62 14.38 -1.09
C GLN A 32 -5.72 13.49 -2.35
N ARG A 33 -4.62 12.83 -2.74
CA ARG A 33 -4.58 11.93 -3.90
C ARG A 33 -5.39 10.64 -3.70
N THR A 34 -5.59 10.19 -2.47
CA THR A 34 -6.41 9.00 -2.19
C THR A 34 -7.92 9.25 -2.28
N LEU A 35 -8.39 10.48 -2.11
CA LEU A 35 -9.82 10.80 -2.10
C LEU A 35 -10.41 11.09 -3.49
N GLU A 36 -9.58 11.37 -4.50
CA GLU A 36 -10.04 11.62 -5.87
C GLU A 36 -10.24 10.36 -6.73
N ASN A 37 -9.89 9.17 -6.21
CA ASN A 37 -9.95 7.91 -6.98
C ASN A 37 -11.12 6.97 -6.59
N GLU A 38 -12.00 7.35 -5.67
CA GLU A 38 -13.21 6.57 -5.39
C GLU A 38 -14.38 7.01 -6.26
N LYS A 39 -14.39 6.54 -7.52
CA LYS A 39 -15.64 6.28 -8.23
C LYS A 39 -16.03 4.82 -7.99
N PRO A 40 -17.12 4.53 -7.26
CA PRO A 40 -17.65 3.19 -7.15
C PRO A 40 -18.37 2.86 -8.46
N SER A 41 -17.64 2.29 -9.42
CA SER A 41 -18.25 1.67 -10.60
C SER A 41 -18.34 0.17 -10.34
N ALA A 42 -19.25 -0.18 -9.45
CA ALA A 42 -19.89 -1.48 -9.47
C ALA A 42 -20.75 -1.55 -10.72
N ASP A 43 -20.19 -1.91 -11.87
CA ASP A 43 -20.94 -2.55 -12.94
C ASP A 43 -20.03 -2.97 -14.10
N LYS A 44 -20.18 -4.25 -14.47
CA LYS A 44 -19.69 -4.89 -15.70
C LYS A 44 -18.20 -5.24 -15.73
N MET A 45 -17.90 -6.42 -15.20
CA MET A 45 -16.80 -7.27 -15.67
C MET A 45 -17.05 -7.68 -17.14
N SER A 46 -17.04 -6.71 -18.05
CA SER A 46 -16.67 -7.02 -19.42
C SER A 46 -15.19 -7.39 -19.36
N LYS A 47 -14.83 -8.52 -19.98
CA LYS A 47 -13.43 -8.89 -20.28
C LYS A 47 -12.83 -7.89 -21.26
N GLN A 48 -12.79 -6.62 -20.89
CA GLN A 48 -11.92 -5.64 -21.48
C GLN A 48 -10.53 -6.15 -21.17
N LYS A 49 -9.87 -6.73 -22.16
CA LYS A 49 -8.47 -7.12 -22.07
C LYS A 49 -7.73 -5.86 -21.61
N VAL A 50 -7.39 -5.82 -20.32
CA VAL A 50 -6.60 -4.73 -19.76
C VAL A 50 -5.28 -4.77 -20.51
N ASP A 51 -4.92 -3.67 -21.16
CA ASP A 51 -3.63 -3.59 -21.84
C ASP A 51 -2.54 -3.55 -20.77
N LEU A 52 -1.91 -4.71 -20.54
CA LEU A 52 -0.87 -4.87 -19.53
C LEU A 52 0.30 -3.90 -19.75
N GLN A 53 0.54 -3.46 -20.99
CA GLN A 53 1.65 -2.54 -21.30
C GLN A 53 1.35 -1.09 -20.92
N ALA A 54 0.08 -0.71 -20.81
CA ALA A 54 -0.33 0.64 -20.41
C ALA A 54 -0.49 0.80 -18.89
N LEU A 55 -0.37 -0.29 -18.13
CA LEU A 55 -0.55 -0.25 -16.69
C LEU A 55 0.62 0.46 -15.98
N PRO A 56 0.34 1.23 -14.92
CA PRO A 56 1.37 1.64 -13.98
C PRO A 56 2.14 0.43 -13.44
N THR A 57 3.44 0.58 -13.19
CA THR A 57 4.35 -0.51 -12.80
C THR A 57 3.81 -1.39 -11.68
N ARG A 58 3.23 -0.79 -10.64
CA ARG A 58 2.65 -1.53 -9.51
C ARG A 58 1.50 -2.44 -9.96
N ALA A 59 0.56 -1.90 -10.72
CA ALA A 59 -0.60 -2.65 -11.21
C ALA A 59 -0.16 -3.78 -12.16
N TYR A 60 0.83 -3.53 -13.02
CA TYR A 60 1.39 -4.57 -13.90
C TYR A 60 1.96 -5.74 -13.07
N LEU A 61 2.77 -5.45 -12.05
CA LEU A 61 3.36 -6.50 -11.20
C LEU A 61 2.29 -7.25 -10.40
N ASP A 62 1.31 -6.53 -9.84
CA ASP A 62 0.22 -7.09 -9.05
C ASP A 62 -0.65 -8.07 -9.87
N GLN A 63 -0.85 -7.80 -11.17
CA GLN A 63 -1.65 -8.63 -12.08
C GLN A 63 -0.86 -9.83 -12.66
N THR A 64 0.46 -9.71 -12.79
CA THR A 64 1.27 -10.68 -13.55
C THR A 64 2.04 -11.65 -12.66
N VAL A 65 2.86 -11.16 -11.73
CA VAL A 65 3.89 -11.98 -11.06
C VAL A 65 3.81 -11.97 -9.54
N VAL A 66 3.20 -10.95 -8.93
CA VAL A 66 3.15 -10.82 -7.46
C VAL A 66 2.46 -12.02 -6.80
N PRO A 67 1.29 -12.52 -7.27
CA PRO A 67 0.60 -13.62 -6.59
C PRO A 67 1.46 -14.89 -6.47
N ILE A 68 2.12 -15.29 -7.57
CA ILE A 68 2.98 -16.48 -7.58
C ILE A 68 4.27 -16.26 -6.79
N LEU A 69 4.83 -15.04 -6.82
CA LEU A 69 6.02 -14.69 -6.05
C LEU A 69 5.76 -14.72 -4.54
N LEU A 70 4.64 -14.17 -4.07
CA LEU A 70 4.29 -14.20 -2.64
C LEU A 70 4.19 -15.63 -2.11
N GLN A 71 3.57 -16.53 -2.88
CA GLN A 71 3.49 -17.94 -2.50
C GLN A 71 4.86 -18.64 -2.52
N GLY A 72 5.65 -18.41 -3.57
CA GLY A 72 6.99 -18.98 -3.70
C GLY A 72 7.96 -18.51 -2.61
N LEU A 73 7.92 -17.21 -2.28
CA LEU A 73 8.74 -16.62 -1.22
C LEU A 73 8.35 -17.14 0.17
N SER A 74 7.05 -17.38 0.41
CA SER A 74 6.57 -17.96 1.67
C SER A 74 7.14 -19.37 1.90
N LEU A 75 7.17 -20.21 0.86
CA LEU A 75 7.77 -21.54 0.92
C LEU A 75 9.30 -21.48 1.03
N LEU A 76 9.94 -20.60 0.26
CA LEU A 76 11.38 -20.39 0.31
C LEU A 76 11.84 -19.98 1.72
N ALA A 77 11.13 -19.07 2.37
CA ALA A 77 11.44 -18.60 3.72
C ALA A 77 11.28 -19.69 4.79
N LYS A 78 10.36 -20.63 4.56
CA LYS A 78 10.13 -21.80 5.41
C LYS A 78 11.20 -22.88 5.22
N ASP A 79 11.49 -23.26 3.98
CA ASP A 79 12.35 -24.42 3.68
C ASP A 79 13.85 -24.07 3.70
N ARG A 80 14.21 -22.81 3.44
CA ARG A 80 15.59 -22.28 3.41
C ARG A 80 16.58 -23.22 2.69
N PRO A 81 16.32 -23.58 1.42
CA PRO A 81 17.17 -24.47 0.65
C PRO A 81 18.56 -23.85 0.40
N PRO A 82 19.60 -24.68 0.13
CA PRO A 82 20.97 -24.20 -0.10
C PRO A 82 21.09 -23.29 -1.33
N ASN A 83 20.27 -23.52 -2.37
CA ASN A 83 20.22 -22.71 -3.59
C ASN A 83 18.86 -21.98 -3.68
N PRO A 84 18.67 -20.85 -2.99
CA PRO A 84 17.37 -20.20 -2.88
C PRO A 84 16.81 -19.69 -4.22
N ILE A 85 17.69 -19.21 -5.10
CA ILE A 85 17.30 -18.68 -6.41
C ILE A 85 16.82 -19.80 -7.32
N GLU A 86 17.56 -20.91 -7.41
CA GLU A 86 17.18 -22.07 -8.22
C GLU A 86 15.86 -22.67 -7.74
N TYR A 87 15.69 -22.78 -6.42
CA TYR A 87 14.43 -23.26 -5.82
C TYR A 87 13.25 -22.37 -6.24
N LEU A 88 13.38 -21.04 -6.10
CA LEU A 88 12.31 -20.11 -6.46
C LEU A 88 12.02 -20.16 -7.96
N ALA A 89 13.04 -20.16 -8.82
CA ALA A 89 12.86 -20.27 -10.27
C ALA A 89 12.12 -21.58 -10.64
N ALA A 90 12.53 -22.71 -10.04
CA ALA A 90 11.86 -23.98 -10.24
C ALA A 90 10.41 -23.95 -9.75
N PHE A 91 10.13 -23.30 -8.62
CA PHE A 91 8.78 -23.10 -8.11
C PHE A 91 7.92 -22.31 -9.12
N LEU A 92 8.44 -21.19 -9.64
CA LEU A 92 7.73 -20.36 -10.61
C LEU A 92 7.39 -21.15 -11.88
N LEU A 93 8.36 -21.88 -12.45
CA LEU A 93 8.16 -22.66 -13.67
C LEU A 93 7.16 -23.81 -13.49
N LYS A 94 7.19 -24.50 -12.34
CA LYS A 94 6.28 -25.61 -12.04
C LYS A 94 4.83 -25.14 -11.83
N ASN A 95 4.64 -23.96 -11.26
CA ASN A 95 3.31 -23.46 -10.90
C ASN A 95 2.74 -22.45 -11.89
N LYS A 96 3.53 -22.01 -12.89
CA LYS A 96 3.17 -20.98 -13.89
C LYS A 96 1.74 -21.10 -14.44
N ALA A 97 1.35 -22.28 -14.92
CA ALA A 97 0.05 -22.49 -15.56
C ALA A 97 -1.15 -22.19 -14.64
N GLN A 98 -1.01 -22.45 -13.34
CA GLN A 98 -2.07 -22.22 -12.36
C GLN A 98 -2.34 -20.73 -12.10
N PHE A 99 -1.35 -19.88 -12.35
CA PHE A 99 -1.44 -18.44 -12.13
C PHE A 99 -1.78 -17.69 -13.43
N GLU A 100 -1.30 -18.14 -14.60
CA GLU A 100 -1.68 -17.54 -15.89
C GLU A 100 -3.16 -17.71 -16.23
N GLU A 101 -3.80 -18.83 -15.84
CA GLU A 101 -5.24 -19.06 -16.09
C GLU A 101 -6.13 -18.15 -15.23
N ARG A 102 -5.60 -17.61 -14.13
CA ARG A 102 -6.34 -16.81 -13.15
C ARG A 102 -6.21 -15.30 -13.36
N SER A 103 -5.28 -14.88 -14.22
CA SER A 103 -4.99 -13.49 -14.60
C SER A 103 -5.76 -13.01 -15.82
#